data_AF-A0A822DDZ8-F1
#
_entry.id   AF-A0A822DDZ8-F1
#
_cell.length_a   1.000
_cell.length_b   1.000
_cell.length_c   1.000
_cell.angle_alpha   90.00
_cell.angle_beta   90.00
_cell.angle_gamma   90.00
#
_symmetry.space_group_name_H-M   'P 1'
#
loop_
_entity.id
_entity.type
_entity.pdbx_description
1 polymer ?
#
loop_
_entity_poly.entity_id
_entity_poly.type
_entity_poly.pdbx_seq_one_letter_code
_entity_poly.pdbx_strand_id
1 'polypeptide(L)'
;YNEFTGQCFCLSTLNNQHHLIIPNQKCTKIIFNNNNEKKNFTTIYRTGFIDFGNHLEKRRSIQNHNQTIIVFFLTVGGRKNLRQIKRLVRAIYLRQHYYLIHVDSRENYLYEELLRLSKRISNIHLTNKRYPTTWGASTLLTAHLDAFKQIFNELKWNFSFILNLSETDFPLKPIQVLTTFLSMYTSYNFLRSHSREPYKFIKSQGLFHTFIHCNDYMYRIDSRSLI
;
A
#
# COMPACT_ATOMS: atom_id res chain seq x y z
N TYR A 1 -0.18 -9.21 -10.70
CA TYR A 1 -1.27 -9.23 -9.72
C TYR A 1 -1.71 -10.67 -9.60
N ASN A 2 -1.58 -11.28 -8.42
CA ASN A 2 -1.76 -12.72 -8.27
C ASN A 2 -3.08 -12.98 -7.56
N GLU A 3 -4.08 -13.42 -8.31
CA GLU A 3 -5.37 -13.86 -7.78
C GLU A 3 -5.23 -15.22 -7.09
N PHE A 4 -5.81 -15.34 -5.90
CA PHE A 4 -5.87 -16.58 -5.15
C PHE A 4 -6.97 -17.46 -5.74
N THR A 5 -6.60 -18.62 -6.29
CA THR A 5 -7.57 -19.51 -6.97
C THR A 5 -7.94 -20.72 -6.12
N GLY A 6 -7.16 -21.05 -5.08
CA GLY A 6 -7.47 -22.15 -4.18
C GLY A 6 -6.33 -22.57 -3.26
N GLN A 7 -6.65 -23.46 -2.32
CA GLN A 7 -5.71 -24.13 -1.44
C GLN A 7 -5.65 -25.60 -1.83
N CYS A 8 -4.44 -26.14 -2.04
CA CYS A 8 -4.27 -27.56 -2.30
C CYS A 8 -3.62 -28.25 -1.11
N PHE A 9 -4.11 -29.46 -0.83
CA PHE A 9 -3.60 -30.34 0.21
C PHE A 9 -2.56 -31.27 -0.41
N CYS A 10 -1.39 -31.34 0.19
CA CYS A 10 -0.38 -32.29 -0.26
C CYS A 10 -0.80 -33.70 0.20
N LEU A 11 -0.71 -34.66 -0.72
CA LEU A 11 -1.18 -36.04 -0.57
C LEU A 11 -0.88 -36.65 0.80
N SER A 12 -1.96 -36.92 1.53
CA SER A 12 -2.22 -38.27 2.03
C SER A 12 -3.74 -38.47 1.99
N THR A 13 -4.20 -39.16 0.94
CA THR A 13 -5.58 -39.68 0.76
C THR A 13 -6.72 -38.67 0.97
N LEU A 14 -6.94 -37.79 -0.01
CA LEU A 14 -8.25 -37.20 -0.23
C LEU A 14 -8.77 -37.76 -1.56
N ASN A 15 -9.77 -38.64 -1.45
CA ASN A 15 -10.43 -39.25 -2.61
C ASN A 15 -10.98 -38.16 -3.55
N ASN A 16 -10.72 -38.34 -4.84
CA ASN A 16 -11.46 -37.78 -5.97
C ASN A 16 -11.28 -36.29 -6.33
N GLN A 17 -10.06 -35.74 -6.32
CA GLN A 17 -9.76 -34.53 -7.12
C GLN A 17 -8.41 -34.62 -7.83
N HIS A 18 -8.39 -35.24 -9.01
CA HIS A 18 -7.19 -35.54 -9.80
C HIS A 18 -6.49 -34.34 -10.46
N HIS A 19 -7.03 -33.12 -10.37
CA HIS A 19 -6.53 -31.98 -11.17
C HIS A 19 -5.54 -31.04 -10.47
N LEU A 20 -5.19 -31.24 -9.19
CA LEU A 20 -4.31 -30.32 -8.47
C LEU A 20 -3.35 -31.03 -7.49
N ILE A 21 -2.56 -31.98 -7.99
CA ILE A 21 -1.53 -32.68 -7.20
C ILE A 21 -0.18 -31.96 -7.35
N ILE A 22 0.35 -31.39 -6.26
CA ILE A 22 1.69 -30.76 -6.22
C ILE A 22 2.69 -31.69 -5.52
N PRO A 23 3.96 -31.80 -5.99
CA PRO A 23 5.00 -32.59 -5.33
C PRO A 23 5.31 -32.14 -3.89
N ASN A 24 5.46 -33.10 -2.97
CA ASN A 24 5.72 -32.87 -1.53
C ASN A 24 6.94 -31.99 -1.22
N GLN A 25 7.92 -31.94 -2.13
CA GLN A 25 9.14 -31.12 -1.98
C GLN A 25 8.85 -29.61 -1.94
N LYS A 26 7.67 -29.17 -2.41
CA LYS A 26 7.26 -27.76 -2.47
C LYS A 26 6.30 -27.36 -1.33
N CYS A 27 6.04 -28.24 -0.36
CA CYS A 27 5.09 -27.99 0.73
C CYS A 27 5.80 -27.44 1.98
N THR A 28 5.26 -26.40 2.61
CA THR A 28 5.73 -25.92 3.92
C THR A 28 5.01 -26.68 5.03
N LYS A 29 5.78 -27.22 5.98
CA LYS A 29 5.27 -28.02 7.09
C LYS A 29 4.98 -27.11 8.28
N ILE A 30 3.72 -26.99 8.68
CA ILE A 30 3.34 -26.32 9.93
C ILE A 30 2.91 -27.39 10.92
N ILE A 31 3.55 -27.44 12.08
CA ILE A 31 3.18 -28.30 13.20
C ILE A 31 2.23 -27.51 14.08
N PHE A 32 0.96 -27.89 14.14
CA PHE A 32 0.04 -27.38 15.14
C PHE A 32 0.22 -28.18 16.42
N ASN A 33 0.72 -27.54 17.48
CA ASN A 33 0.66 -28.10 18.83
C ASN A 33 -0.78 -27.97 19.33
N ASN A 34 -1.59 -28.96 18.96
CA ASN A 34 -2.59 -29.62 19.79
C ASN A 34 -3.38 -30.58 18.89
N ASN A 35 -3.20 -31.88 19.15
CA ASN A 35 -3.91 -33.02 18.55
C ASN A 35 -3.63 -33.30 17.05
N ASN A 36 -2.51 -33.99 16.81
CA ASN A 36 -2.26 -35.02 15.78
C ASN A 36 -3.01 -34.99 14.43
N GLU A 37 -3.01 -33.87 13.71
CA GLU A 37 -3.09 -33.91 12.24
C GLU A 37 -2.01 -33.01 11.61
N LYS A 38 -0.97 -33.63 11.03
CA LYS A 38 0.03 -32.94 10.20
C LYS A 38 -0.57 -32.72 8.80
N LYS A 39 -1.21 -31.57 8.57
CA LYS A 39 -1.70 -31.20 7.22
C LYS A 39 -0.65 -30.37 6.49
N ASN A 40 -0.11 -30.93 5.40
CA ASN A 40 0.73 -30.20 4.47
C ASN A 40 -0.16 -29.43 3.49
N PHE A 41 0.03 -28.12 3.37
CA PHE A 41 -0.71 -27.31 2.40
C PHE A 41 0.22 -26.34 1.68
N THR A 42 -0.15 -26.02 0.44
CA THR A 42 0.52 -25.00 -0.37
C THR A 42 -0.53 -24.10 -1.00
N THR A 43 -0.27 -22.79 -1.00
CA THR A 43 -1.16 -21.82 -1.65
C THR A 43 -0.83 -21.79 -3.13
N ILE A 44 -1.84 -21.93 -3.99
CA ILE A 44 -1.69 -21.84 -5.44
C ILE A 44 -2.28 -20.49 -5.87
N TYR A 45 -1.45 -19.70 -6.53
CA TYR A 45 -1.90 -18.48 -7.21
C TYR A 45 -2.19 -18.80 -8.67
N ARG A 46 -3.04 -18.00 -9.32
CA ARG A 46 -3.38 -18.10 -10.76
C ARG A 46 -2.14 -18.12 -11.68
N THR A 47 -1.02 -17.58 -11.22
CA THR A 47 0.27 -17.51 -11.93
C THR A 47 1.20 -18.71 -11.63
N GLY A 48 0.77 -19.70 -10.86
CA GLY A 48 1.60 -20.83 -10.40
C GLY A 48 2.32 -20.59 -9.06
N PHE A 49 3.13 -21.57 -8.65
CA PHE A 49 3.98 -21.51 -7.46
C PHE A 49 5.15 -20.53 -7.69
N ILE A 50 5.29 -19.51 -6.85
CA ILE A 50 6.39 -18.54 -6.92
C ILE A 50 7.28 -18.75 -5.70
N ASP A 51 8.50 -19.21 -5.96
CA ASP A 51 9.56 -19.25 -4.96
C ASP A 51 10.05 -17.83 -4.71
N PHE A 52 9.88 -17.32 -3.48
CA PHE A 52 10.44 -16.03 -3.06
C PHE A 52 11.93 -16.17 -2.69
N GLY A 53 12.69 -16.95 -3.47
CA GLY A 53 14.12 -17.10 -3.31
C GLY A 53 14.84 -15.77 -3.50
N ASN A 54 15.77 -15.48 -2.59
CA ASN A 54 16.82 -14.43 -2.52
C ASN A 54 17.05 -13.54 -3.78
N HIS A 55 16.04 -12.84 -4.26
CA HIS A 55 16.13 -12.01 -5.47
C HIS A 55 16.76 -10.62 -5.22
N LEU A 56 17.17 -10.33 -3.97
CA LEU A 56 17.80 -9.06 -3.59
C LEU A 56 19.33 -9.04 -3.82
N GLU A 57 19.96 -10.14 -4.23
CA GLU A 57 21.42 -10.24 -4.34
C GLU A 57 21.95 -10.20 -5.79
N LYS A 58 21.40 -9.33 -6.64
CA LYS A 58 22.14 -8.88 -7.81
C LYS A 58 22.55 -7.43 -7.60
N ARG A 59 23.77 -7.23 -7.06
CA ARG A 59 24.51 -5.96 -7.12
C ARG A 59 24.55 -5.53 -8.58
N ARG A 60 23.63 -4.64 -8.98
CA ARG A 60 23.71 -3.97 -10.27
C ARG A 60 24.90 -3.03 -10.21
N SER A 61 25.73 -3.08 -11.25
CA SER A 61 26.80 -2.10 -11.45
C SER A 61 26.21 -0.70 -11.37
N ILE A 62 26.96 0.22 -10.75
CA ILE A 62 26.62 1.64 -10.63
C ILE A 62 26.53 2.19 -12.05
N GLN A 63 25.36 2.12 -12.66
CA GLN A 63 25.04 2.93 -13.83
C GLN A 63 24.84 4.35 -13.33
N ASN A 64 25.13 5.35 -14.15
CA ASN A 64 24.86 6.76 -13.85
C ASN A 64 23.36 6.91 -13.57
N HIS A 65 22.98 6.78 -12.29
CA HIS A 65 21.58 6.81 -11.91
C HIS A 65 21.14 8.26 -11.90
N ASN A 66 20.27 8.60 -12.86
CA ASN A 66 19.56 9.87 -12.87
C ASN A 66 18.92 10.10 -11.49
N GLN A 67 18.94 11.36 -11.06
CA GLN A 67 18.40 11.79 -9.78
C GLN A 67 16.94 11.35 -9.65
N THR A 68 16.65 10.49 -8.66
CA THR A 68 15.31 9.96 -8.43
C THR A 68 14.42 11.04 -7.85
N ILE A 69 13.32 11.34 -8.53
CA ILE A 69 12.31 12.29 -8.09
C ILE A 69 11.15 11.52 -7.46
N ILE A 70 10.77 11.94 -6.25
CA ILE A 70 9.72 11.31 -5.45
C ILE A 70 8.55 12.30 -5.35
N VAL A 71 7.34 11.79 -5.52
CA VAL A 71 6.10 12.46 -5.13
C VAL A 71 5.69 11.93 -3.75
N PHE A 72 5.65 12.82 -2.77
CA PHE A 72 5.07 12.53 -1.47
C PHE A 72 3.59 12.89 -1.48
N PHE A 73 2.73 11.88 -1.39
CA PHE A 73 1.30 12.07 -1.23
C PHE A 73 0.95 11.99 0.26
N LEU A 74 0.60 13.13 0.85
CA LEU A 74 0.28 13.25 2.27
C LEU A 74 -1.24 13.30 2.46
N THR A 75 -1.83 12.30 3.12
CA THR A 75 -3.22 12.36 3.59
C THR A 75 -3.24 12.82 5.03
N VAL A 76 -3.78 14.01 5.31
CA VAL A 76 -3.71 14.62 6.65
C VAL A 76 -5.08 15.00 7.20
N GLY A 77 -5.26 14.80 8.50
CA GLY A 77 -6.44 15.21 9.25
C GLY A 77 -6.14 15.61 10.70
N GLY A 78 -7.18 16.06 11.42
CA GLY A 78 -7.14 16.35 12.85
C GLY A 78 -6.71 17.77 13.24
N ARG A 79 -7.54 18.43 14.06
CA ARG A 79 -7.38 19.82 14.55
C ARG A 79 -6.01 20.21 15.12
N LYS A 80 -5.21 19.29 15.68
CA LYS A 80 -3.96 19.62 16.41
C LYS A 80 -2.67 19.22 15.69
N ASN A 81 -2.75 18.84 14.42
CA ASN A 81 -1.62 18.19 13.74
C ASN A 81 -0.78 19.14 12.86
N LEU A 82 -1.12 20.43 12.74
CA LEU A 82 -0.39 21.37 11.86
C LEU A 82 1.12 21.44 12.15
N ARG A 83 1.52 21.48 13.43
CA ARG A 83 2.94 21.51 13.80
C ARG A 83 3.65 20.22 13.41
N GLN A 84 2.98 19.08 13.60
CA GLN A 84 3.50 17.77 13.26
C GLN A 84 3.63 17.61 11.75
N ILE A 85 2.63 18.05 10.97
CA ILE A 85 2.68 18.06 9.51
C ILE A 85 3.83 18.95 9.02
N LYS A 86 3.97 20.16 9.56
CA LYS A 86 5.11 21.05 9.24
C LYS A 86 6.45 20.42 9.61
N ARG A 87 6.52 19.63 10.68
CA ARG A 87 7.73 18.91 11.10
C ARG A 87 8.05 17.76 10.14
N LEU A 88 7.06 16.97 9.75
CA LEU A 88 7.18 15.90 8.77
C LEU A 88 7.65 16.46 7.42
N VAL A 89 6.93 17.44 6.87
CA VAL A 89 7.26 18.08 5.58
C VAL A 89 8.70 18.57 5.60
N ARG A 90 9.14 19.27 6.65
CA ARG A 90 10.55 19.72 6.78
C ARG A 90 11.55 18.57 6.78
N ALA A 91 11.24 17.45 7.43
CA ALA A 91 12.13 16.30 7.52
C ALA A 91 12.33 15.58 6.17
N ILE A 92 11.31 15.63 5.30
CA ILE A 92 11.33 14.97 3.98
C ILE A 92 11.54 15.96 2.82
N TYR A 93 11.69 17.27 3.09
CA TYR A 93 11.71 18.30 2.06
C TYR A 93 13.02 18.32 1.27
N LEU A 94 12.93 18.17 -0.05
CA LEU A 94 13.95 18.51 -1.02
C LEU A 94 13.30 19.24 -2.20
N ARG A 95 13.99 20.25 -2.76
CA ARG A 95 13.47 21.10 -3.85
C ARG A 95 13.13 20.30 -5.12
N GLN A 96 13.82 19.19 -5.35
CA GLN A 96 13.63 18.33 -6.52
C GLN A 96 12.41 17.40 -6.43
N HIS A 97 11.83 17.23 -5.24
CA HIS A 97 10.68 16.35 -5.00
C HIS A 97 9.38 17.15 -5.07
N TYR A 98 8.27 16.45 -5.24
CA TYR A 98 6.95 17.05 -5.22
C TYR A 98 6.16 16.58 -4.02
N TYR A 99 5.30 17.45 -3.50
CA TYR A 99 4.46 17.16 -2.34
C TYR A 99 3.02 17.49 -2.70
N LEU A 100 2.15 16.48 -2.69
CA LEU A 100 0.72 16.66 -2.86
C LEU A 100 0.04 16.32 -1.54
N ILE A 101 -0.67 17.29 -0.95
CA ILE A 101 -1.30 17.14 0.35
C ILE A 101 -2.82 17.11 0.18
N HIS A 102 -3.42 15.98 0.53
CA HIS A 102 -4.85 15.86 0.74
C HIS A 102 -5.17 16.21 2.20
N VAL A 103 -6.12 17.12 2.39
CA VAL A 103 -6.64 17.49 3.71
C VAL A 103 -8.06 16.98 3.82
N ASP A 104 -8.40 16.32 4.93
CA ASP A 104 -9.76 15.88 5.23
C ASP A 104 -10.76 17.03 5.01
N SER A 105 -11.88 16.74 4.32
CA SER A 105 -12.90 17.75 4.01
C SER A 105 -13.51 18.43 5.24
N ARG A 106 -13.43 17.78 6.40
CA ARG A 106 -13.94 18.28 7.69
C ARG A 106 -12.98 19.26 8.36
N GLU A 107 -11.73 19.34 7.93
CA GLU A 107 -10.66 20.10 8.59
C GLU A 107 -10.31 21.40 7.83
N ASN A 108 -11.25 22.35 7.79
CA ASN A 108 -11.07 23.61 7.04
C ASN A 108 -9.93 24.49 7.57
N TYR A 109 -9.74 24.56 8.89
CA TYR A 109 -8.63 25.32 9.47
C TYR A 109 -7.26 24.80 9.00
N LEU A 110 -7.09 23.48 8.97
CA LEU A 110 -5.86 22.84 8.52
C LEU A 110 -5.64 23.11 7.02
N TYR A 111 -6.71 23.03 6.22
CA TYR A 111 -6.66 23.32 4.79
C TYR A 111 -6.17 24.75 4.52
N GLU A 112 -6.75 25.76 5.18
CA GLU A 112 -6.35 27.16 5.01
C GLU A 112 -4.88 27.41 5.37
N GLU A 113 -4.41 26.82 6.47
CA GLU A 113 -3.01 26.94 6.90
C GLU A 113 -2.03 26.29 5.91
N LEU A 114 -2.38 25.12 5.36
CA LEU A 114 -1.56 24.45 4.37
C LEU A 114 -1.66 25.10 2.98
N LEU A 115 -2.79 25.74 2.66
CA LEU A 115 -2.96 26.50 1.43
C LEU A 115 -2.03 27.71 1.42
N ARG A 116 -1.94 28.44 2.55
CA ARG A 116 -0.96 29.53 2.73
C ARG A 116 0.48 29.04 2.57
N LEU A 117 0.78 27.83 3.04
CA LEU A 117 2.10 27.22 2.89
C LEU A 117 2.40 26.84 1.44
N SER A 118 1.44 26.24 0.72
CA SER A 118 1.59 25.88 -0.70
C SER A 118 1.86 27.10 -1.58
N LYS A 119 1.25 28.24 -1.29
CA LYS A 119 1.51 29.51 -2.01
C LYS A 119 2.94 30.03 -1.84
N ARG A 120 3.65 29.63 -0.78
CA ARG A 120 5.02 30.07 -0.50
C ARG A 120 6.09 29.09 -1.00
N ILE A 121 5.72 27.84 -1.26
CA ILE A 121 6.65 26.76 -1.59
C ILE A 121 6.14 26.07 -2.86
N SER A 122 6.80 26.36 -3.99
CA SER A 122 6.30 26.06 -5.33
C SER A 122 6.13 24.58 -5.67
N ASN A 123 6.80 23.67 -4.97
CA ASN A 123 6.70 22.22 -5.18
C ASN A 123 5.76 21.53 -4.16
N ILE A 124 5.00 22.31 -3.39
CA ILE A 124 3.95 21.82 -2.48
C ILE A 124 2.59 22.25 -3.01
N HIS A 125 1.71 21.28 -3.23
CA HIS A 125 0.37 21.48 -3.77
C HIS A 125 -0.66 20.79 -2.87
N LEU A 126 -1.89 21.29 -2.91
CA LEU A 126 -3.03 20.64 -2.27
C LEU A 126 -3.88 19.92 -3.31
N THR A 127 -4.60 18.88 -2.88
CA THR A 127 -5.57 18.23 -3.76
C THR A 127 -6.75 19.16 -4.06
N ASN A 128 -7.25 19.13 -5.29
CA ASN A 128 -8.41 19.93 -5.70
C ASN A 128 -9.69 19.46 -5.00
N LYS A 129 -9.83 18.13 -4.89
CA LYS A 129 -10.95 17.48 -4.21
C LYS A 129 -10.53 17.06 -2.81
N ARG A 130 -11.42 17.27 -1.85
CA ARG A 130 -11.26 16.84 -0.46
C ARG A 130 -12.34 15.83 -0.12
N TYR A 131 -11.98 14.87 0.69
CA TYR A 131 -12.83 13.73 1.07
C TYR A 131 -12.68 13.50 2.57
N PRO A 132 -13.70 12.99 3.26
CA PRO A 132 -13.56 12.58 4.65
C PRO A 132 -12.68 11.33 4.73
N THR A 133 -11.60 11.38 5.50
CA THR A 133 -10.70 10.23 5.73
C THR A 133 -11.16 9.44 6.94
N THR A 134 -12.40 8.95 6.90
CA THR A 134 -12.95 8.08 7.94
C THR A 134 -12.19 6.75 7.95
N TRP A 135 -11.86 6.25 9.14
CA TRP A 135 -11.09 5.02 9.30
C TRP A 135 -11.81 3.83 8.68
N GLY A 136 -11.13 3.09 7.80
CA GLY A 136 -11.69 1.94 7.09
C GLY A 136 -12.70 2.27 5.99
N ALA A 137 -12.95 3.54 5.67
CA ALA A 137 -13.90 3.94 4.64
C ALA A 137 -13.33 3.84 3.22
N SER A 138 -14.22 3.58 2.25
CA SER A 138 -13.88 3.54 0.82
C SER A 138 -13.45 4.90 0.25
N THR A 139 -13.77 5.99 0.94
CA THR A 139 -13.38 7.36 0.57
C THR A 139 -11.86 7.54 0.57
N LEU A 140 -11.12 6.81 1.39
CA LEU A 140 -9.66 6.88 1.41
C LEU A 140 -9.07 6.46 0.06
N LEU A 141 -9.57 5.36 -0.52
CA LEU A 141 -9.14 4.91 -1.85
C LEU A 141 -9.56 5.92 -2.92
N THR A 142 -10.77 6.47 -2.83
CA THR A 142 -11.27 7.50 -3.75
C THR A 142 -10.37 8.74 -3.73
N ALA A 143 -9.95 9.19 -2.54
CA ALA A 143 -9.03 10.30 -2.37
C ALA A 143 -7.67 10.04 -3.00
N HIS A 144 -7.11 8.83 -2.84
CA HIS A 144 -5.85 8.43 -3.48
C HIS A 144 -5.97 8.42 -5.02
N LEU A 145 -7.04 7.82 -5.56
CA LEU A 145 -7.24 7.72 -7.00
C LEU A 145 -7.40 9.11 -7.65
N ASP A 146 -8.15 10.01 -7.03
CA ASP A 146 -8.31 11.36 -7.55
C ASP A 146 -7.03 12.20 -7.39
N ALA A 147 -6.26 12.01 -6.32
CA ALA A 147 -4.94 12.61 -6.19
C ALA A 147 -3.98 12.12 -7.30
N PHE A 148 -4.00 10.83 -7.63
CA PHE A 148 -3.20 10.28 -8.72
C PHE A 148 -3.64 10.83 -10.07
N LYS A 149 -4.94 10.95 -10.33
CA LYS A 149 -5.44 11.63 -11.54
C LYS A 149 -4.93 13.07 -11.63
N GLN A 150 -4.95 13.82 -10.52
CA GLN A 150 -4.41 15.18 -10.48
C GLN A 150 -2.91 15.20 -10.80
N ILE A 151 -2.12 14.28 -10.22
CA ILE A 151 -0.68 14.15 -10.49
C ILE A 151 -0.43 13.89 -11.99
N PHE A 152 -1.12 12.92 -12.57
CA PHE A 152 -0.86 12.47 -13.93
C PHE A 152 -1.44 13.42 -15.01
N ASN A 153 -2.64 13.95 -14.80
CA ASN A 153 -3.37 14.67 -15.84
C ASN A 153 -3.19 16.19 -15.76
N GLU A 154 -3.15 16.75 -14.54
CA GLU A 154 -3.14 18.19 -14.33
C GLU A 154 -1.73 18.72 -14.07
N LEU A 155 -1.06 18.15 -13.07
CA LEU A 155 0.27 18.58 -12.65
C LEU A 155 1.37 18.12 -13.61
N LYS A 156 1.19 16.95 -14.24
CA LYS A 156 2.10 16.35 -15.22
C LYS A 156 3.55 16.30 -14.73
N TRP A 157 3.73 15.99 -13.46
CA TRP A 157 5.05 15.89 -12.86
C TRP A 157 5.84 14.73 -13.44
N ASN A 158 7.13 14.97 -13.71
CA ASN A 158 8.07 13.92 -14.05
C ASN A 158 8.70 13.36 -12.78
N PHE A 159 8.30 12.15 -12.37
CA PHE A 159 8.75 11.50 -11.15
C PHE A 159 8.97 10.00 -11.36
N SER A 160 9.71 9.38 -10.44
CA SER A 160 10.01 7.94 -10.45
C SER A 160 9.16 7.16 -9.45
N PHE A 161 8.82 7.76 -8.30
CA PHE A 161 8.07 7.08 -7.23
C PHE A 161 6.97 7.96 -6.66
N ILE A 162 5.88 7.33 -6.20
CA ILE A 162 4.88 7.92 -5.32
C ILE A 162 4.97 7.24 -3.96
N LEU A 163 5.06 8.02 -2.90
CA LEU A 163 5.06 7.55 -1.52
C LEU A 163 3.87 8.15 -0.79
N ASN A 164 2.95 7.31 -0.32
CA ASN A 164 1.83 7.71 0.51
C ASN A 164 2.25 7.77 1.99
N LEU A 165 1.90 8.86 2.66
CA LEU A 165 2.20 9.12 4.07
C LEU A 165 1.00 9.80 4.75
N SER A 166 0.89 9.62 6.05
CA SER A 166 -0.06 10.28 6.95
C SER A 166 0.63 11.31 7.84
N GLU A 167 -0.14 12.14 8.56
CA GLU A 167 0.41 13.05 9.55
C GLU A 167 1.07 12.37 10.76
N THR A 168 0.81 11.08 10.96
CA THR A 168 1.40 10.27 12.03
C THR A 168 2.71 9.60 11.65
N ASP A 169 3.08 9.61 10.36
CA ASP A 169 4.33 9.03 9.90
C ASP A 169 5.53 9.94 10.18
N PHE A 170 6.71 9.34 10.35
CA PHE A 170 7.97 10.07 10.49
C PHE A 170 9.16 9.28 9.93
N PRO A 171 10.08 9.91 9.19
CA PRO A 171 11.24 9.20 8.63
C PRO A 171 12.19 8.72 9.73
N LEU A 172 12.63 7.46 9.63
CA LEU A 172 13.64 6.87 10.51
C LEU A 172 15.08 7.12 10.03
N LYS A 173 15.25 7.52 8.77
CA LYS A 173 16.53 7.80 8.12
C LYS A 173 16.46 9.12 7.36
N PRO A 174 17.59 9.79 7.13
CA PRO A 174 17.63 10.98 6.29
C PRO A 174 17.07 10.72 4.89
N ILE A 175 16.42 11.74 4.31
CA ILE A 175 15.81 11.67 2.98
C ILE A 175 16.79 11.22 1.89
N GLN A 176 18.07 11.58 2.01
CA GLN A 176 19.12 11.21 1.06
C GLN A 176 19.33 9.69 1.00
N VAL A 177 19.19 8.99 2.13
CA VAL A 177 19.31 7.53 2.17
C VAL A 177 18.17 6.88 1.38
N LEU A 178 16.96 7.43 1.51
CA LEU A 178 15.80 6.97 0.76
C LEU A 178 15.98 7.21 -0.75
N THR A 179 16.43 8.40 -1.15
CA THR A 179 16.62 8.72 -2.58
C THR A 179 17.67 7.83 -3.23
N THR A 180 18.78 7.56 -2.53
CA THR A 180 19.85 6.68 -3.02
C THR A 180 19.40 5.23 -3.08
N PHE A 181 18.60 4.77 -2.12
CA PHE A 181 18.02 3.43 -2.19
C PHE A 181 17.09 3.30 -3.40
N LEU A 182 16.13 4.20 -3.55
CA LEU A 182 15.15 4.13 -4.63
C LEU A 182 15.77 4.30 -6.03
N SER A 183 16.88 5.05 -6.16
CA SER A 183 17.57 5.19 -7.44
C SER A 183 18.16 3.88 -7.97
N MET A 184 18.47 2.93 -7.09
CA MET A 184 18.95 1.60 -7.47
C MET A 184 17.82 0.66 -7.94
N TYR A 185 16.56 0.99 -7.61
CA TYR A 185 15.40 0.11 -7.77
C TYR A 185 14.24 0.77 -8.53
N THR A 186 14.52 1.66 -9.48
CA THR A 186 13.49 2.40 -10.23
C THR A 186 12.47 1.53 -10.98
N SER A 187 12.80 0.28 -11.29
CA SER A 187 11.90 -0.67 -11.95
C SER A 187 11.03 -1.51 -10.98
N TYR A 188 11.03 -1.20 -9.68
CA TYR A 188 10.36 -2.00 -8.65
C TYR A 188 9.22 -1.24 -7.98
N ASN A 189 8.19 -1.98 -7.56
CA ASN A 189 7.15 -1.49 -6.67
C ASN A 189 7.32 -2.12 -5.29
N PHE A 190 7.23 -1.30 -4.24
CA PHE A 190 7.40 -1.74 -2.86
C PHE A 190 6.04 -1.84 -2.17
N LEU A 191 5.55 -3.07 -2.00
CA LEU A 191 4.30 -3.37 -1.31
C LEU A 191 4.54 -4.49 -0.30
N ARG A 192 3.97 -4.34 0.90
CA ARG A 192 4.03 -5.39 1.93
C ARG A 192 2.80 -6.28 1.81
N SER A 193 3.01 -7.55 1.49
CA SER A 193 1.94 -8.56 1.57
C SER A 193 1.79 -9.09 3.00
N HIS A 194 0.57 -9.45 3.39
CA HIS A 194 0.32 -10.30 4.54
C HIS A 194 0.55 -11.77 4.12
N SER A 195 1.38 -12.54 4.85
CA SER A 195 2.07 -13.68 4.22
C SER A 195 2.02 -15.01 4.98
N ARG A 196 0.94 -15.35 5.68
CA ARG A 196 0.87 -16.67 6.31
C ARG A 196 -0.41 -17.44 6.02
N GLU A 197 -1.57 -16.78 6.00
CA GLU A 197 -2.85 -17.47 5.77
C GLU A 197 -3.81 -16.55 5.00
N PRO A 198 -3.87 -16.64 3.65
CA PRO A 198 -4.66 -15.72 2.84
C PRO A 198 -6.15 -15.78 3.17
N TYR A 199 -6.69 -16.97 3.44
CA TYR A 199 -8.08 -17.13 3.86
C TYR A 199 -8.41 -16.39 5.17
N LYS A 200 -7.53 -16.50 6.19
CA LYS A 200 -7.74 -15.78 7.45
C LYS A 200 -7.63 -14.27 7.26
N PHE A 201 -6.73 -13.82 6.39
CA PHE A 201 -6.63 -12.41 6.02
C PHE A 201 -7.91 -11.92 5.33
N ILE A 202 -8.38 -12.63 4.31
CA ILE A 202 -9.62 -12.29 3.59
C ILE A 202 -10.80 -12.18 4.56
N LYS A 203 -10.94 -13.15 5.47
CA LYS A 203 -11.98 -13.17 6.49
C LYS A 203 -11.84 -12.03 7.49
N SER A 204 -10.62 -11.76 7.99
CA SER A 204 -10.38 -10.72 9.00
C SER A 204 -10.53 -9.31 8.46
N GLN A 205 -10.20 -9.09 7.18
CA GLN A 205 -10.43 -7.84 6.47
C GLN A 205 -11.89 -7.66 6.03
N GLY A 206 -12.74 -8.66 6.24
CA GLY A 206 -14.15 -8.60 5.85
C GLY A 206 -14.38 -8.58 4.34
N LEU A 207 -13.45 -9.08 3.53
CA LEU A 207 -13.54 -8.98 2.06
C LEU A 207 -14.71 -9.78 1.46
N PHE A 208 -15.27 -10.75 2.19
CA PHE A 208 -16.52 -11.47 1.88
C PHE A 208 -17.78 -10.65 2.15
N HIS A 209 -17.67 -9.37 2.50
CA HIS A 209 -18.80 -8.50 2.75
C HIS A 209 -18.81 -7.29 1.82
N THR A 210 -20.02 -6.82 1.51
CA THR A 210 -20.28 -5.56 0.83
C THR A 210 -20.47 -4.47 1.86
N PHE A 211 -19.75 -3.36 1.68
CA PHE A 211 -19.86 -2.19 2.54
C PHE A 211 -20.30 -0.97 1.73
N ILE A 212 -21.14 -0.13 2.32
CA ILE A 212 -21.54 1.16 1.78
C ILE A 212 -21.11 2.25 2.75
N HIS A 213 -20.42 3.27 2.23
CA HIS A 213 -20.09 4.47 2.98
C HIS A 213 -21.22 5.51 2.85
N CYS A 214 -21.83 5.91 3.96
CA CYS A 214 -22.85 6.95 4.00
C CYS A 214 -22.78 7.67 5.36
N ASN A 215 -23.00 8.99 5.39
CA ASN A 215 -23.01 9.81 6.62
C ASN A 215 -21.79 9.57 7.54
N ASP A 216 -20.58 9.57 6.96
CA ASP A 216 -19.32 9.30 7.66
C ASP A 216 -19.26 7.94 8.38
N TYR A 217 -20.08 6.97 7.97
CA TYR A 217 -20.11 5.62 8.52
C TYR A 217 -20.05 4.55 7.43
N MET A 218 -19.42 3.41 7.76
CA MET A 218 -19.31 2.24 6.90
C MET A 218 -20.32 1.18 7.33
N TYR A 219 -21.39 1.00 6.55
CA TYR A 219 -22.42 0.00 6.80
C TYR A 219 -22.06 -1.30 6.11
N ARG A 220 -22.03 -2.41 6.85
CA ARG A 220 -21.98 -3.77 6.28
C ARG A 220 -23.39 -4.16 5.85
N ILE A 221 -23.60 -4.36 4.56
CA ILE A 221 -24.93 -4.60 3.99
C ILE A 221 -25.18 -6.09 3.75
N ASP A 222 -24.24 -6.78 3.11
CA ASP A 222 -24.45 -8.16 2.70
C ASP A 222 -23.12 -8.93 2.62
N SER A 223 -23.20 -10.25 2.45
CA SER A 223 -22.12 -11.11 2.00
C SER A 223 -21.93 -11.01 0.47
N ARG A 224 -20.72 -11.32 0.00
CA ARG A 224 -20.38 -11.41 -1.42
C ARG A 224 -19.36 -12.53 -1.66
N SER A 225 -19.39 -13.12 -2.84
CA SER A 225 -18.31 -13.99 -3.31
C SER A 225 -17.12 -13.17 -3.81
N LEU A 226 -15.93 -13.74 -3.65
CA LEU A 226 -14.73 -13.24 -4.33
C LEU A 226 -14.67 -13.93 -5.69
N ILE A 227 -14.49 -13.13 -6.74
CA ILE A 227 -14.31 -13.59 -8.13
C ILE A 227 -12.90 -14.16 -8.28
#